data_AF-A0A0C4EZE8-F1
#
_entry.id   AF-A0A0C4EZE8-F1
#
_cell.length_a   1.000
_cell.length_b   1.000
_cell.length_c   1.000
_cell.angle_alpha   90.00
_cell.angle_beta   90.00
_cell.angle_gamma   90.00
#
_symmetry.space_group_name_H-M   'P 1'
#
loop_
_entity.id
_entity.type
_entity.pdbx_description
1 polymer ?
#
loop_
_entity_poly.entity_id
_entity_poly.type
_entity_poly.pdbx_seq_one_letter_code
_entity_poly.pdbx_strand_id
1 'polypeptide(L)'
;MEIDASQQSISQDPSPVIQLLNQGDQLTQRFQKQFNDSITHVQTLSSSLKQHNNLSNLVTRSAASDISSQYPSVRQRTLATLEKTIEEASSGIRNSLELMEATVDSISELLYKVDVYLAEPASLGSIGFDPVHALKHLGNLFSAYQAELLAKRELFFSYNCEEISLDDFARQWQVCHQIKSLTQETMDDLADVMGSWST
;
A
#
# COMPACT_ATOMS: atom_id res chain seq x y z
N MET A 1 38.31 -32.13 -39.41
CA MET A 1 38.82 -31.36 -38.25
C MET A 1 38.80 -29.91 -38.71
N GLU A 2 37.97 -28.99 -38.22
CA GLU A 2 37.20 -28.81 -36.96
C GLU A 2 35.95 -27.98 -37.33
N ILE A 3 34.71 -28.41 -37.07
CA ILE A 3 33.84 -28.18 -35.88
C ILE A 3 33.83 -26.75 -35.32
N ASP A 4 32.81 -25.99 -35.75
CA ASP A 4 31.81 -25.22 -34.99
C ASP A 4 32.12 -24.73 -33.55
N ALA A 5 31.88 -23.43 -33.30
CA ALA A 5 31.07 -22.94 -32.17
C ALA A 5 31.10 -21.40 -32.12
N SER A 6 30.29 -20.77 -32.98
CA SER A 6 29.84 -19.39 -32.74
C SER A 6 28.85 -19.41 -31.57
N GLN A 7 29.35 -19.32 -30.33
CA GLN A 7 28.51 -19.02 -29.17
C GLN A 7 28.01 -17.56 -29.30
N GLN A 8 26.96 -17.38 -30.08
CA GLN A 8 26.05 -16.27 -29.89
C GLN A 8 25.28 -16.59 -28.61
N SER A 9 25.66 -15.93 -27.52
CA SER A 9 24.86 -15.81 -26.32
C SER A 9 23.51 -15.22 -26.73
N ILE A 10 22.49 -16.07 -26.86
CA ILE A 10 21.11 -15.63 -27.02
C ILE A 10 20.74 -15.04 -25.67
N SER A 11 20.93 -13.73 -25.52
CA SER A 11 20.26 -12.95 -24.49
C SER A 11 18.77 -13.10 -24.74
N GLN A 12 18.12 -14.05 -24.07
CA GLN A 12 16.67 -14.18 -24.08
C GLN A 12 16.12 -12.95 -23.37
N ASP A 13 15.83 -11.89 -24.13
CA ASP A 13 15.05 -10.77 -23.61
C ASP A 13 13.73 -11.34 -23.07
N PRO A 14 13.36 -11.05 -21.81
CA PRO A 14 12.12 -11.56 -21.24
C PRO A 14 10.96 -11.03 -22.08
N SER A 15 10.05 -11.93 -22.45
CA SER A 15 8.84 -11.61 -23.22
C SER A 15 8.20 -10.32 -22.68
N PRO A 16 7.75 -9.39 -23.54
CA PRO A 16 7.15 -8.12 -23.10
C PRO A 16 6.01 -8.32 -22.11
N VAL A 17 5.30 -9.45 -22.18
CA VAL A 17 4.26 -9.79 -21.20
C VAL A 17 4.83 -10.12 -19.83
N ILE A 18 5.94 -10.85 -19.76
CA ILE A 18 6.64 -11.14 -18.48
C ILE A 18 7.10 -9.82 -17.83
N GLN A 19 7.54 -8.85 -18.64
CA GLN A 19 7.92 -7.53 -18.13
C GLN A 19 6.72 -6.78 -17.54
N LEU A 20 5.55 -6.83 -18.20
CA LEU A 20 4.32 -6.20 -17.71
C LEU A 20 3.83 -6.86 -16.41
N LEU A 21 3.87 -8.19 -16.32
CA LEU A 21 3.49 -8.93 -15.11
C LEU A 21 4.44 -8.62 -13.94
N ASN A 22 5.76 -8.60 -14.18
CA ASN A 22 6.75 -8.22 -13.17
C ASN A 22 6.55 -6.78 -12.67
N GLN A 23 6.19 -5.85 -13.56
CA GLN A 23 5.84 -4.49 -13.16
C GLN A 23 4.58 -4.46 -12.28
N GLY A 24 3.57 -5.26 -12.63
CA GLY A 24 2.34 -5.40 -11.84
C GLY A 24 2.59 -5.92 -10.42
N ASP A 25 3.43 -6.94 -10.28
CA ASP A 25 3.84 -7.49 -8.98
C ASP A 25 4.62 -6.45 -8.14
N GLN A 26 5.57 -5.74 -8.75
CA GLN A 26 6.32 -4.68 -8.05
C GLN A 26 5.41 -3.56 -7.53
N LEU A 27 4.41 -3.15 -8.33
CA LEU A 27 3.44 -2.12 -7.93
C LEU A 27 2.53 -2.63 -6.81
N THR A 28 2.10 -3.88 -6.87
CA THR A 28 1.33 -4.55 -5.80
C THR A 28 2.10 -4.54 -4.48
N GLN A 29 3.37 -4.99 -4.50
CA GLN A 29 4.21 -4.99 -3.30
C GLN A 29 4.44 -3.58 -2.76
N ARG A 30 4.61 -2.60 -3.65
CA ARG A 30 4.77 -1.19 -3.29
C ARG A 30 3.54 -0.64 -2.59
N PHE A 31 2.33 -0.90 -3.11
CA PHE A 31 1.08 -0.49 -2.47
C PHE A 31 0.97 -1.11 -1.07
N GLN A 32 1.21 -2.42 -0.96
CA GLN A 32 1.15 -3.13 0.32
C GLN A 32 2.12 -2.55 1.35
N LYS A 33 3.35 -2.21 0.92
CA LYS A 33 4.33 -1.56 1.78
C LYS A 33 3.83 -0.21 2.28
N GLN A 34 3.34 0.65 1.38
CA GLN A 34 2.83 1.98 1.75
C GLN A 34 1.62 1.88 2.69
N PHE A 35 0.75 0.89 2.47
CA PHE A 35 -0.34 0.60 3.39
C PHE A 35 0.17 0.18 4.78
N ASN A 36 1.15 -0.72 4.85
CA ASN A 36 1.75 -1.14 6.12
C ASN A 36 2.44 0.04 6.85
N ASP A 37 3.12 0.91 6.11
CA ASP A 37 3.72 2.12 6.66
C ASP A 37 2.63 3.05 7.24
N SER A 38 1.50 3.18 6.54
CA SER A 38 0.35 3.96 7.03
C SER A 38 -0.23 3.41 8.35
N ILE A 39 -0.24 2.08 8.54
CA ILE A 39 -0.69 1.47 9.80
C ILE A 39 0.19 1.93 10.96
N THR A 40 1.51 2.01 10.74
CA THR A 40 2.45 2.50 11.76
C THR A 40 2.15 3.94 12.15
N HIS A 41 1.83 4.80 11.18
CA HIS A 41 1.42 6.17 11.45
C HIS A 41 0.09 6.25 12.22
N VAL A 42 -0.92 5.45 11.86
CA VAL A 42 -2.20 5.38 12.59
C VAL A 42 -2.02 4.88 14.02
N GLN A 43 -1.19 3.86 14.24
CA GLN A 43 -0.88 3.37 15.58
C GLN A 43 -0.16 4.43 16.42
N THR A 44 0.81 5.13 15.82
CA THR A 44 1.52 6.25 16.45
C THR A 44 0.53 7.34 16.85
N LEU A 45 -0.31 7.79 15.91
CA LEU A 45 -1.36 8.78 16.15
C LEU A 45 -2.27 8.36 17.32
N SER A 46 -2.76 7.11 17.30
CA SER A 46 -3.64 6.59 18.33
C SER A 46 -2.98 6.60 19.71
N SER A 47 -1.73 6.12 19.78
CA SER A 47 -0.98 6.08 21.04
C SER A 47 -0.66 7.49 21.58
N SER A 48 -0.23 8.41 20.72
CA SER A 48 0.13 9.78 21.10
C SER A 48 -1.08 10.58 21.56
N LEU A 49 -2.22 10.45 20.88
CA LEU A 49 -3.48 11.10 21.31
C LEU A 49 -3.96 10.57 22.66
N LYS A 50 -3.90 9.25 22.89
CA LYS A 50 -4.24 8.65 24.18
C LYS A 50 -3.31 9.16 25.30
N GLN A 51 -2.01 9.21 25.04
CA GLN A 51 -1.03 9.76 25.99
C GLN A 51 -1.27 11.23 26.28
N HIS A 52 -1.54 12.03 25.24
CA HIS A 52 -1.86 13.44 25.36
C HIS A 52 -3.10 13.67 26.23
N ASN A 53 -4.19 12.93 25.96
CA ASN A 53 -5.42 13.01 26.74
C ASN A 53 -5.23 12.57 28.18
N ASN A 54 -4.47 11.50 28.43
CA ASN A 54 -4.17 11.04 29.79
C ASN A 54 -3.36 12.09 30.56
N LEU A 55 -2.33 12.67 29.93
CA LEU A 55 -1.51 13.70 30.54
C LEU A 55 -2.31 14.98 30.81
N SER A 56 -3.17 15.38 29.88
CA SER A 56 -4.07 16.53 30.04
C SER A 56 -5.09 16.30 31.16
N ASN A 57 -5.72 15.12 31.23
CA ASN A 57 -6.67 14.76 32.29
C ASN A 57 -6.03 14.69 33.67
N LEU A 58 -4.76 14.26 33.76
CA LEU A 58 -3.99 14.34 35.00
C LEU A 58 -3.81 15.78 35.48
N VAL A 59 -3.65 16.76 34.57
CA VAL A 59 -3.58 18.19 34.94
C VAL A 59 -4.87 18.64 35.62
N THR A 60 -6.02 18.35 35.01
CA THR A 60 -7.32 18.77 35.53
C THR A 60 -7.60 18.17 36.91
N ARG A 61 -7.16 16.92 37.15
CA ARG A 61 -7.32 16.24 38.45
C ARG A 61 -6.29 16.68 39.51
N SER A 62 -5.07 17.03 39.09
CA SER A 62 -3.95 17.36 40.00
C SER A 62 -3.90 18.84 40.39
N ALA A 63 -4.77 19.70 39.84
CA ALA A 63 -4.93 21.08 40.28
C ALA A 63 -5.33 21.21 41.78
N ALA A 64 -5.70 20.10 42.43
CA ALA A 64 -5.99 20.00 43.86
C ALA A 64 -4.82 19.45 44.72
N SER A 65 -3.63 19.16 44.16
CA SER A 65 -2.49 18.59 44.90
C SER A 65 -1.14 19.20 44.50
N ASP A 66 -0.31 19.51 45.50
CA ASP A 66 0.99 20.22 45.38
C ASP A 66 2.02 19.59 44.43
N ILE A 67 1.81 18.34 43.99
CA ILE A 67 2.69 17.61 43.05
C ILE A 67 2.72 18.27 41.67
N SER A 68 1.64 18.95 41.25
CA SER A 68 1.60 19.63 39.94
C SER A 68 2.58 20.82 39.83
N SER A 69 3.10 21.32 40.95
CA SER A 69 4.00 22.47 40.99
C SER A 69 5.47 22.11 40.74
N GLN A 70 5.85 20.82 40.83
CA GLN A 70 7.27 20.43 40.88
C GLN A 70 7.98 20.42 39.52
N TYR A 71 7.31 20.18 38.38
CA TYR A 71 7.96 20.11 37.05
C TYR A 71 7.10 20.62 35.88
N PRO A 72 6.62 21.88 35.89
CA PRO A 72 5.80 22.43 34.81
C PRO A 72 6.51 22.44 33.44
N SER A 73 7.83 22.64 33.42
CA SER A 73 8.62 22.73 32.18
C SER A 73 8.80 21.39 31.46
N VAL A 74 8.97 20.29 32.20
CA VAL A 74 9.05 18.95 31.62
C VAL A 74 7.71 18.55 31.03
N ARG A 75 6.61 18.80 31.77
CA ARG A 75 5.25 18.51 31.31
C ARG A 75 4.91 19.26 30.03
N GLN A 76 5.16 20.57 29.99
CA GLN A 76 4.89 21.39 28.81
C GLN A 76 5.71 20.92 27.61
N ARG A 77 6.97 20.54 27.82
CA ARG A 77 7.81 19.96 26.77
C ARG A 77 7.27 18.62 26.28
N THR A 78 6.79 17.76 27.18
CA THR A 78 6.19 16.47 26.80
C THR A 78 4.90 16.67 25.99
N LEU A 79 4.01 17.57 26.41
CA LEU A 79 2.80 17.89 25.64
C LEU A 79 3.14 18.44 24.25
N ALA A 80 4.06 19.41 24.16
CA ALA A 80 4.52 19.94 22.87
C ALA A 80 5.15 18.86 21.97
N THR A 81 5.89 17.92 22.57
CA THR A 81 6.46 16.78 21.82
C THR A 81 5.36 15.87 21.29
N LEU A 82 4.34 15.57 22.11
CA LEU A 82 3.20 14.75 21.72
C LEU A 82 2.38 15.41 20.61
N GLU A 83 2.10 16.72 20.73
CA GLU A 83 1.43 17.50 19.68
C GLU A 83 2.18 17.41 18.36
N LYS A 84 3.51 17.59 18.39
CA LYS A 84 4.36 17.42 17.21
C LYS A 84 4.28 16.01 16.63
N THR A 85 4.36 14.98 17.47
CA THR A 85 4.23 13.57 17.02
C THR A 85 2.86 13.27 16.43
N ILE A 86 1.78 13.85 16.97
CA ILE A 86 0.42 13.72 16.43
C ILE A 86 0.34 14.35 15.03
N GLU A 87 0.91 15.54 14.85
CA GLU A 87 0.96 16.21 13.56
C GLU A 87 1.80 15.44 12.53
N GLU A 88 2.99 14.98 12.93
CA GLU A 88 3.88 14.16 12.11
C GLU A 88 3.20 12.84 11.70
N ALA A 89 2.52 12.17 12.61
CA ALA A 89 1.78 10.94 12.32
C ALA A 89 0.61 11.21 11.36
N SER A 90 -0.15 12.28 11.57
CA SER A 90 -1.26 12.66 10.69
C SER A 90 -0.79 13.08 9.30
N SER A 91 0.37 13.74 9.21
CA SER A 91 1.08 14.02 7.95
C SER A 91 1.54 12.73 7.28
N GLY A 92 2.11 11.79 8.05
CA GLY A 92 2.51 10.46 7.58
C GLY A 92 1.36 9.69 6.93
N ILE A 93 0.16 9.70 7.53
CA ILE A 93 -1.03 9.06 6.95
C ILE A 93 -1.39 9.68 5.59
N ARG A 94 -1.40 11.02 5.50
CA ARG A 94 -1.68 11.73 4.23
C ARG A 94 -0.65 11.37 3.15
N ASN A 95 0.63 11.41 3.50
CA ASN A 95 1.71 11.05 2.58
C ASN A 95 1.58 9.59 2.12
N SER A 96 1.23 8.65 3.00
CA SER A 96 0.97 7.27 2.60
C SER A 96 -0.20 7.15 1.62
N LEU A 97 -1.28 7.90 1.81
CA LEU A 97 -2.41 7.93 0.89
C LEU A 97 -2.03 8.47 -0.49
N GLU A 98 -1.23 9.54 -0.55
CA GLU A 98 -0.70 10.09 -1.80
C GLU A 98 0.23 9.09 -2.52
N LEU A 99 1.07 8.39 -1.77
CA LEU A 99 1.96 7.37 -2.33
C LEU A 99 1.19 6.14 -2.85
N MET A 100 0.12 5.75 -2.16
CA MET A 100 -0.79 4.69 -2.62
C MET A 100 -1.52 5.13 -3.90
N GLU A 101 -2.00 6.37 -3.97
CA GLU A 101 -2.58 6.94 -5.20
C GLU A 101 -1.61 6.90 -6.37
N ALA A 102 -0.39 7.41 -6.21
CA ALA A 102 0.62 7.37 -7.26
C ALA A 102 0.93 5.94 -7.75
N THR A 103 0.79 4.95 -6.86
CA THR A 103 0.95 3.54 -7.22
C THR A 103 -0.25 3.03 -8.00
N VAL A 104 -1.48 3.38 -7.61
CA VAL A 104 -2.70 3.08 -8.37
C VAL A 104 -2.67 3.72 -9.77
N ASP A 105 -2.20 4.97 -9.89
CA ASP A 105 -2.01 5.63 -11.19
C ASP A 105 -1.03 4.86 -12.07
N SER A 106 0.08 4.40 -11.49
CA SER A 106 1.07 3.58 -12.20
C SER A 106 0.49 2.24 -12.67
N ILE A 107 -0.40 1.62 -11.88
CA ILE A 107 -1.12 0.40 -12.30
C ILE A 107 -2.09 0.71 -13.44
N SER A 108 -2.77 1.86 -13.41
CA SER A 108 -3.64 2.30 -14.51
C SER A 108 -2.86 2.49 -15.82
N GLU A 109 -1.66 3.08 -15.76
CA GLU A 109 -0.79 3.21 -16.93
C GLU A 109 -0.32 1.84 -17.45
N LEU A 110 -0.05 0.90 -16.54
CA LEU A 110 0.32 -0.46 -16.90
C LEU A 110 -0.83 -1.18 -17.63
N LEU A 111 -2.06 -1.03 -17.15
CA LEU A 111 -3.26 -1.56 -17.82
C LEU A 111 -3.44 -0.98 -19.21
N TYR A 112 -3.18 0.32 -19.39
CA TYR A 112 -3.24 0.92 -20.72
C TYR A 112 -2.20 0.30 -21.68
N LYS A 113 -0.96 0.08 -21.23
CA LYS A 113 0.08 -0.58 -22.05
C LYS A 113 -0.32 -2.01 -22.42
N VAL A 114 -0.96 -2.71 -21.49
CA VAL A 114 -1.52 -4.04 -21.66
C VAL A 114 -2.60 -4.05 -22.75
N ASP A 115 -3.55 -3.12 -22.70
CA ASP A 115 -4.64 -3.02 -23.69
C ASP A 115 -4.09 -2.74 -25.09
N VAL A 116 -3.11 -1.83 -25.20
CA VAL A 116 -2.43 -1.54 -26.47
C VAL A 116 -1.74 -2.78 -27.03
N TYR A 117 -1.04 -3.55 -26.18
CA TYR A 117 -0.36 -4.77 -26.60
C TYR A 117 -1.31 -5.86 -27.11
N LEU A 118 -2.49 -6.00 -26.48
CA LEU A 118 -3.51 -6.96 -26.90
C LEU A 118 -4.25 -6.54 -28.18
N ALA A 119 -4.27 -5.26 -28.50
CA ALA A 119 -4.86 -4.76 -29.74
C ALA A 119 -3.99 -5.05 -30.99
N GLU A 120 -2.70 -5.40 -30.82
CA GLU A 120 -1.80 -5.68 -31.93
C GLU A 120 -2.02 -7.11 -32.51
N PRO A 121 -2.33 -7.27 -33.80
CA PRO A 121 -2.64 -8.59 -34.39
C PRO A 121 -1.51 -9.64 -34.33
N ALA A 122 -0.28 -9.21 -34.05
CA ALA A 122 0.91 -10.05 -34.01
C ALA A 122 1.18 -10.69 -32.63
N SER A 123 0.50 -10.26 -31.56
CA SER A 123 0.75 -10.72 -30.19
C SER A 123 0.08 -12.06 -29.83
N LEU A 124 -0.83 -12.56 -30.67
CA LEU A 124 -1.61 -13.80 -30.47
C LEU A 124 -0.86 -15.10 -30.84
N GLY A 125 0.45 -15.05 -31.06
CA GLY A 125 1.27 -16.17 -31.57
C GLY A 125 2.04 -17.00 -30.54
N SER A 126 1.83 -16.81 -29.22
CA SER A 126 2.58 -17.57 -28.19
C SER A 126 1.85 -18.86 -27.84
N ILE A 127 2.41 -19.99 -28.28
CA ILE A 127 1.93 -21.35 -27.98
C ILE A 127 1.99 -21.57 -26.45
N GLY A 128 0.84 -21.79 -25.82
CA GLY A 128 0.73 -22.19 -24.41
C GLY A 128 0.42 -21.09 -23.40
N PHE A 129 0.37 -19.82 -23.82
CA PHE A 129 0.08 -18.68 -22.95
C PHE A 129 -1.34 -18.14 -23.22
N ASP A 130 -2.11 -17.89 -22.16
CA ASP A 130 -3.36 -17.11 -22.25
C ASP A 130 -3.13 -15.70 -21.67
N PRO A 131 -2.61 -14.75 -22.48
CA PRO A 131 -2.42 -13.36 -22.07
C PRO A 131 -3.71 -12.76 -21.53
N VAL A 132 -4.84 -13.15 -22.11
CA VAL A 132 -6.13 -12.54 -21.82
C VAL A 132 -6.54 -12.82 -20.38
N HIS A 133 -6.29 -14.03 -19.86
CA HIS A 133 -6.53 -14.33 -18.45
C HIS A 133 -5.63 -13.50 -17.53
N ALA A 134 -4.30 -13.62 -17.64
CA ALA A 134 -3.36 -12.93 -16.74
C ALA A 134 -3.59 -11.41 -16.70
N LEU A 135 -3.97 -10.83 -17.84
CA LEU A 135 -4.20 -9.39 -17.98
C LEU A 135 -5.59 -8.96 -17.44
N LYS A 136 -6.61 -9.82 -17.55
CA LYS A 136 -7.90 -9.62 -16.87
C LYS A 136 -7.75 -9.62 -15.35
N HIS A 137 -6.87 -10.47 -14.80
CA HIS A 137 -6.58 -10.48 -13.37
C HIS A 137 -5.89 -9.19 -12.90
N LEU A 138 -4.99 -8.61 -13.71
CA LEU A 138 -4.40 -7.29 -13.43
C LEU A 138 -5.48 -6.19 -13.33
N GLY A 139 -6.50 -6.25 -14.18
CA GLY A 139 -7.63 -5.31 -14.15
C GLY A 139 -8.50 -5.45 -12.90
N ASN A 140 -8.72 -6.68 -12.43
CA ASN A 140 -9.42 -6.94 -11.17
C ASN A 140 -8.63 -6.43 -9.96
N LEU A 141 -7.30 -6.66 -9.94
CA LEU A 141 -6.42 -6.13 -8.91
C LEU A 141 -6.46 -4.60 -8.86
N PHE A 142 -6.36 -3.93 -10.00
CA PHE A 142 -6.48 -2.47 -10.07
C PHE A 142 -7.79 -1.98 -9.44
N SER A 143 -8.92 -2.59 -9.81
CA SER A 143 -10.23 -2.24 -9.26
C SER A 143 -10.26 -2.39 -7.73
N ALA A 144 -9.63 -3.43 -7.19
CA ALA A 144 -9.52 -3.65 -5.75
C ALA A 144 -8.61 -2.62 -5.06
N TYR A 145 -7.46 -2.28 -5.64
CA TYR A 145 -6.57 -1.25 -5.08
C TYR A 145 -7.22 0.14 -5.09
N GLN A 146 -7.93 0.48 -6.17
CA GLN A 146 -8.65 1.75 -6.28
C GLN A 146 -9.78 1.83 -5.25
N ALA A 147 -10.57 0.77 -5.09
CA ALA A 147 -11.64 0.69 -4.10
C ALA A 147 -11.10 0.76 -2.66
N GLU A 148 -10.00 0.06 -2.36
CA GLU A 148 -9.37 0.12 -1.05
C GLU A 148 -8.82 1.53 -0.76
N LEU A 149 -8.14 2.17 -1.73
CA LEU A 149 -7.64 3.53 -1.58
C LEU A 149 -8.79 4.52 -1.28
N LEU A 150 -9.89 4.40 -2.00
CA LEU A 150 -11.08 5.22 -1.77
C LEU A 150 -11.63 5.01 -0.36
N ALA A 151 -11.81 3.75 0.05
CA ALA A 151 -12.28 3.40 1.39
C ALA A 151 -11.36 3.97 2.50
N LYS A 152 -10.04 3.97 2.30
CA LYS A 152 -9.10 4.59 3.26
C LYS A 152 -9.21 6.11 3.28
N ARG A 153 -9.40 6.76 2.13
CA ARG A 153 -9.61 8.22 2.07
C ARG A 153 -10.89 8.62 2.78
N GLU A 154 -11.99 7.91 2.53
CA GLU A 154 -13.26 8.14 3.20
C GLU A 154 -13.13 7.92 4.71
N LEU A 155 -12.49 6.83 5.13
CA LEU A 155 -12.26 6.56 6.55
C LEU A 155 -11.40 7.64 7.24
N PHE A 156 -10.35 8.12 6.56
CA PHE A 156 -9.53 9.23 7.08
C PHE A 156 -10.35 10.51 7.16
N PHE A 157 -11.16 10.79 6.14
CA PHE A 157 -12.03 11.96 6.13
C PHE A 157 -13.05 11.92 7.27
N SER A 158 -13.78 10.81 7.46
CA SER A 158 -14.73 10.65 8.57
C SER A 158 -14.07 10.81 9.94
N TYR A 159 -12.82 10.35 10.11
CA TYR A 159 -12.07 10.61 11.33
C TYR A 159 -11.77 12.11 11.54
N ASN A 160 -11.28 12.81 10.50
CA ASN A 160 -10.97 14.24 10.60
C ASN A 160 -12.22 15.12 10.77
N CYS A 161 -13.38 14.66 10.31
CA CYS A 161 -14.67 15.29 10.53
C CYS A 161 -15.33 14.90 11.85
N GLU A 162 -14.63 14.14 12.71
CA GLU A 162 -15.10 13.68 14.02
C GLU A 162 -16.37 12.81 13.95
N GLU A 163 -16.65 12.19 12.79
CA GLU A 163 -17.80 11.29 12.60
C GLU A 163 -17.58 9.92 13.25
N ILE A 164 -16.31 9.53 13.42
CA ILE A 164 -15.90 8.27 14.04
C ILE A 164 -14.86 8.51 15.15
N SER A 165 -14.84 7.63 16.14
CA SER A 165 -13.84 7.70 17.20
C SER A 165 -12.45 7.29 16.71
N LEU A 166 -11.40 7.73 17.43
CA LEU A 166 -10.02 7.31 17.17
C LEU A 166 -9.82 5.80 17.22
N ASP A 167 -10.53 5.11 18.13
CA ASP A 167 -10.43 3.65 18.26
C ASP A 167 -11.12 2.93 17.08
N ASP A 168 -12.25 3.47 16.61
CA ASP A 168 -12.94 2.97 15.42
C ASP A 168 -12.11 3.20 14.17
N PHE A 169 -11.56 4.40 14.01
CA PHE A 169 -10.64 4.76 12.95
C PHE A 169 -9.45 3.80 12.92
N ALA A 170 -8.72 3.68 14.03
CA ALA A 170 -7.52 2.85 14.09
C ALA A 170 -7.79 1.38 13.81
N ARG A 171 -8.92 0.86 14.29
CA ARG A 171 -9.35 -0.53 14.05
C ARG A 171 -9.73 -0.75 12.59
N GLN A 172 -10.56 0.11 12.02
CA GLN A 172 -11.00 -0.02 10.63
C GLN A 172 -9.85 0.22 9.65
N TRP A 173 -8.87 1.05 10.00
CA TRP A 173 -7.71 1.32 9.16
C TRP A 173 -6.86 0.07 8.91
N GLN A 174 -6.76 -0.82 9.90
CA GLN A 174 -5.98 -2.05 9.81
C GLN A 174 -6.61 -3.11 8.91
N VAL A 175 -7.92 -3.01 8.63
CA VAL A 175 -8.62 -4.00 7.81
C VAL A 175 -8.38 -3.68 6.34
N CYS A 176 -7.93 -4.67 5.58
CA CYS A 176 -7.78 -4.57 4.14
C CYS A 176 -8.79 -5.54 3.51
N HIS A 177 -9.90 -5.02 3.01
CA HIS A 177 -11.12 -5.80 2.78
C HIS A 177 -11.07 -6.58 1.46
N GLN A 178 -10.43 -6.04 0.42
CA GLN A 178 -10.50 -6.63 -0.92
C GLN A 178 -9.16 -7.21 -1.40
N ILE A 179 -8.04 -6.63 -0.99
CA ILE A 179 -6.73 -6.96 -1.57
C ILE A 179 -6.29 -8.37 -1.16
N LYS A 180 -6.39 -8.76 0.13
CA LYS A 180 -5.77 -10.01 0.63
C LYS A 180 -6.24 -11.30 -0.06
N SER A 181 -7.51 -11.44 -0.42
CA SER A 181 -7.96 -12.65 -1.13
C SER A 181 -7.58 -12.63 -2.61
N LEU A 182 -7.69 -11.45 -3.24
CA LEU A 182 -7.38 -11.27 -4.66
C LEU A 182 -5.88 -11.37 -4.94
N THR A 183 -5.02 -10.85 -4.07
CA THR A 183 -3.56 -10.94 -4.27
C THR A 183 -3.04 -12.37 -4.18
N GLN A 184 -3.63 -13.19 -3.31
CA GLN A 184 -3.21 -14.59 -3.16
C GLN A 184 -3.63 -15.44 -4.35
N GLU A 185 -4.88 -15.29 -4.81
CA GLU A 185 -5.36 -15.89 -6.06
C GLU A 185 -4.50 -15.45 -7.25
N THR A 186 -4.16 -14.16 -7.33
CA THR A 186 -3.34 -13.66 -8.43
C THR A 186 -1.89 -14.14 -8.36
N MET A 187 -1.31 -14.30 -7.17
CA MET A 187 0.04 -14.87 -7.03
C MET A 187 0.08 -16.35 -7.41
N ASP A 188 -0.96 -17.11 -7.08
CA ASP A 188 -1.07 -18.52 -7.45
C ASP A 188 -1.25 -18.66 -8.98
N ASP A 189 -2.10 -17.85 -9.61
CA ASP A 189 -2.27 -17.83 -11.07
C ASP A 189 -0.98 -17.39 -11.79
N LEU A 190 -0.27 -16.38 -11.26
CA LEU A 190 1.03 -15.94 -11.80
C LEU A 190 2.12 -17.01 -11.63
N ALA A 191 2.11 -17.74 -10.51
CA ALA A 191 3.05 -18.83 -10.26
C ALA A 191 2.79 -20.01 -11.20
N ASP A 192 1.54 -20.36 -11.48
CA ASP A 192 1.16 -21.37 -12.46
C ASP A 192 1.57 -20.96 -13.87
N VAL A 193 1.38 -19.68 -14.21
CA VAL A 193 1.85 -19.09 -15.47
C VAL A 193 3.37 -19.15 -15.57
N MET A 194 4.14 -18.85 -14.52
CA MET A 194 5.61 -18.94 -14.58
C MET A 194 6.13 -20.38 -14.53
N GLY A 195 5.46 -21.28 -13.82
CA GLY A 195 5.81 -22.70 -13.71
C GLY A 195 5.66 -23.44 -15.03
N SER A 196 4.66 -23.09 -15.84
CA SER A 196 4.43 -23.66 -17.17
C SER A 196 5.52 -23.31 -18.21
N TRP A 197 6.43 -22.37 -17.91
CA TRP A 197 7.56 -21.99 -18.77
C TRP A 197 8.90 -22.61 -18.34
N SER A 198 8.96 -23.22 -17.15
CA SER A 198 10.21 -23.79 -16.60
C SER A 198 10.45 -25.27 -16.98
N THR A 199 9.64 -25.84 -17.87
CA THR A 199 9.75 -27.21 -18.40
C THR A 199 9.70 -27.21 -19.92
#